data_AF-A0A543I1L4-F1
#
_entry.id   AF-A0A543I1L4-F1
#
_cell.length_a   1.000
_cell.length_b   1.000
_cell.length_c   1.000
_cell.angle_alpha   90.00
_cell.angle_beta   90.00
_cell.angle_gamma   90.00
#
_symmetry.space_group_name_H-M   'P 1'
#
loop_
_entity.id
_entity.type
_entity.pdbx_description
1 polymer ?
#
loop_
_entity_poly.entity_id
_entity_poly.type
_entity_poly.pdbx_seq_one_letter_code
_entity_poly.pdbx_strand_id
1 'polypeptide(L)'
;MHSGDGCRHGASACPPRAPPHPRRGSRAPELDEFWQIVDLVIEAIPDRHGEACTCCGATLDEHDRHVRLLLPDRIADRPEAERLQGVGLSNSDPSRAHFLEAAAYGCFVRSLLRVRLTDGYSLTYGLWVRVTPETAQRLGRVWDNEDYFGLRFEGWLGNALPGLGHLDAPVTVGVVLAGDLPRILGSTDAALQAALSETHDRVPVLEAAGHRAQLS
;
A
#
# COMPACT_ATOMS: atom_id res chain seq x y z
N MET A 1 -32.79 -50.33 65.42
CA MET A 1 -33.91 -50.87 64.64
C MET A 1 -34.47 -49.73 63.78
N HIS A 2 -34.50 -49.96 62.46
CA HIS A 2 -35.21 -49.24 61.38
C HIS A 2 -34.79 -47.79 61.08
N SER A 3 -34.19 -47.48 59.92
CA SER A 3 -34.59 -47.62 58.49
C SER A 3 -35.51 -46.47 58.02
N GLY A 4 -35.10 -45.79 56.95
CA GLY A 4 -35.95 -44.85 56.20
C GLY A 4 -35.18 -43.90 55.28
N ASP A 5 -35.13 -44.25 53.99
CA ASP A 5 -34.45 -43.60 52.86
C ASP A 5 -34.86 -42.17 52.50
N GLY A 6 -33.96 -41.47 51.79
CA GLY A 6 -34.25 -40.23 51.06
C GLY A 6 -33.10 -39.77 50.16
N CYS A 7 -32.95 -40.39 48.99
CA CYS A 7 -32.03 -39.98 47.93
C CYS A 7 -32.31 -38.55 47.39
N ARG A 8 -31.27 -37.70 47.31
CA ARG A 8 -31.17 -36.62 46.30
C ARG A 8 -29.74 -36.53 45.74
N HIS A 9 -29.72 -36.36 44.43
CA HIS A 9 -28.62 -36.25 43.47
C HIS A 9 -27.50 -35.25 43.86
N GLY A 10 -26.25 -35.55 43.46
CA GLY A 10 -25.17 -34.54 43.50
C GLY A 10 -23.76 -35.05 43.21
N ALA A 11 -23.46 -35.21 41.91
CA ALA A 11 -22.17 -35.02 41.24
C ALA A 11 -20.85 -35.58 41.84
N SER A 12 -20.29 -36.54 41.09
CA SER A 12 -18.88 -36.94 41.15
C SER A 12 -17.96 -35.76 40.81
N ALA A 13 -17.07 -35.40 41.74
CA ALA A 13 -16.09 -34.33 41.55
C ALA A 13 -15.01 -34.74 40.54
N CYS A 14 -14.88 -33.97 39.47
CA CYS A 14 -13.87 -34.07 38.42
C CYS A 14 -12.53 -33.48 38.92
N PRO A 15 -11.35 -34.01 38.54
CA PRO A 15 -10.05 -33.49 38.99
C PRO A 15 -9.77 -32.05 38.47
N PRO A 16 -8.85 -31.30 39.12
CA PRO A 16 -8.62 -29.89 38.83
C PRO A 16 -8.11 -29.68 37.40
N ARG A 17 -8.75 -28.72 36.70
CA ARG A 17 -8.39 -28.27 35.36
C ARG A 17 -6.93 -27.82 35.30
N ALA A 18 -6.20 -28.32 34.30
CA ALA A 18 -4.91 -27.80 33.88
C ALA A 18 -4.99 -26.28 33.57
N PRO A 19 -3.89 -25.52 33.78
CA PRO A 19 -3.87 -24.09 33.48
C PRO A 19 -4.13 -23.86 31.99
N PRO A 20 -4.92 -22.83 31.63
CA PRO A 20 -5.16 -22.52 30.23
C PRO A 20 -3.85 -22.12 29.54
N HIS A 21 -3.59 -22.74 28.39
CA HIS A 21 -2.54 -22.35 27.45
C HIS A 21 -2.57 -20.83 27.19
N PRO A 22 -1.41 -20.19 26.97
CA PRO A 22 -1.35 -18.76 26.66
C PRO A 22 -2.15 -18.49 25.38
N ARG A 23 -3.19 -17.65 25.50
CA ARG A 23 -3.95 -17.16 24.36
C ARG A 23 -3.02 -16.30 23.50
N ARG A 24 -3.04 -16.52 22.18
CA ARG A 24 -2.57 -15.56 21.18
C ARG A 24 -3.14 -14.18 21.52
N GLY A 25 -2.26 -13.23 21.83
CA GLY A 25 -2.68 -11.88 22.17
C GLY A 25 -1.53 -11.01 22.65
N SER A 26 -0.81 -10.43 21.69
CA SER A 26 -0.24 -9.09 21.85
C SER A 26 -0.01 -8.50 20.45
N ARG A 27 -1.11 -8.10 19.80
CA ARG A 27 -1.05 -7.00 18.83
C ARG A 27 -0.84 -5.72 19.62
N ALA A 28 0.04 -4.85 19.13
CA ALA A 28 0.34 -3.58 19.78
C ALA A 28 -0.95 -2.73 19.84
N PRO A 29 -1.40 -2.30 21.04
CA PRO A 29 -2.71 -1.68 21.24
C PRO A 29 -2.81 -0.19 20.83
N GLU A 30 -1.83 0.36 20.11
CA GLU A 30 -1.78 1.79 19.74
C GLU A 30 -2.26 2.11 18.31
N LEU A 31 -2.75 1.12 17.55
CA LEU A 31 -3.12 1.31 16.13
C LEU A 31 -4.58 0.96 15.77
N ASP A 32 -5.38 0.51 16.73
CA ASP A 32 -6.78 0.13 16.50
C ASP A 32 -7.75 1.34 16.42
N GLU A 33 -7.38 2.52 16.93
CA GLU A 33 -8.26 3.71 16.92
C GLU A 33 -8.25 4.50 15.60
N PHE A 34 -7.35 4.20 14.64
CA PHE A 34 -7.21 4.99 13.40
C PHE A 34 -8.21 4.57 12.30
N TRP A 35 -8.86 3.40 12.39
CA TRP A 35 -9.49 2.75 11.24
C TRP A 35 -11.03 2.79 11.16
N GLN A 36 -11.74 3.63 11.92
CA GLN A 36 -13.22 3.58 11.98
C GLN A 36 -14.02 4.48 11.02
N ILE A 37 -13.43 5.29 10.13
CA ILE A 37 -14.19 6.42 9.51
C ILE A 37 -14.62 6.32 8.03
N VAL A 38 -14.14 5.42 7.16
CA VAL A 38 -14.46 5.58 5.71
C VAL A 38 -14.96 4.30 5.03
N ASP A 39 -16.17 3.88 5.38
CA ASP A 39 -16.80 2.66 4.81
C ASP A 39 -18.13 2.92 4.07
N LEU A 40 -18.34 4.12 3.52
CA LEU A 40 -19.59 4.43 2.81
C LEU A 40 -19.34 4.99 1.39
N VAL A 41 -19.84 4.21 0.43
CA VAL A 41 -20.23 4.54 -0.97
C VAL A 41 -19.20 4.26 -2.07
N ILE A 42 -19.32 3.11 -2.74
CA ILE A 42 -19.11 2.99 -4.20
C ILE A 42 -20.04 1.89 -4.76
N GLU A 43 -21.03 2.27 -5.58
CA GLU A 43 -21.53 1.41 -6.65
C GLU A 43 -21.16 2.01 -8.02
N ALA A 44 -20.61 1.14 -8.86
CA ALA A 44 -20.55 1.12 -10.33
C ALA A 44 -19.96 2.34 -11.09
N ILE A 45 -18.80 2.15 -11.73
CA ILE A 45 -18.43 2.89 -12.96
C ILE A 45 -17.86 1.91 -14.00
N PRO A 46 -18.37 1.91 -15.25
CA PRO A 46 -17.87 1.07 -16.33
C PRO A 46 -16.67 1.70 -17.08
N ASP A 47 -15.86 0.84 -17.69
CA ASP A 47 -14.71 1.19 -18.52
C ASP A 47 -15.07 2.09 -19.71
N ARG A 48 -14.61 3.34 -19.67
CA ARG A 48 -14.32 4.16 -20.86
C ARG A 48 -13.10 5.04 -20.59
N HIS A 49 -12.04 4.86 -21.35
CA HIS A 49 -10.90 5.79 -21.40
C HIS A 49 -11.24 6.91 -22.39
N GLY A 50 -11.55 8.11 -21.89
CA GLY A 50 -11.63 9.36 -22.65
C GLY A 50 -10.51 10.32 -22.25
N GLU A 51 -10.52 11.55 -22.79
CA GLU A 51 -9.55 12.65 -22.54
C GLU A 51 -9.42 13.09 -21.06
N ALA A 52 -10.11 12.41 -20.14
CA ALA A 52 -10.06 12.63 -18.71
C ALA A 52 -10.05 11.31 -17.95
N CYS A 53 -9.33 11.28 -16.83
CA CYS A 53 -9.27 10.12 -15.94
C CYS A 53 -10.65 9.78 -15.36
N THR A 54 -11.14 8.56 -15.57
CA THR A 54 -12.46 8.11 -15.08
C THR A 54 -12.56 8.07 -13.55
N CYS A 55 -11.43 8.05 -12.84
CA CYS A 55 -11.37 8.05 -11.37
C CYS A 55 -11.45 9.45 -10.74
N CYS A 56 -10.97 10.50 -11.40
CA CYS A 56 -10.86 11.84 -10.80
C CYS A 56 -11.21 13.01 -11.73
N GLY A 57 -11.53 12.75 -13.01
CA GLY A 57 -11.94 13.76 -13.98
C GLY A 57 -10.82 14.65 -14.53
N ALA A 58 -9.56 14.44 -14.14
CA ALA A 58 -8.44 15.26 -14.62
C ALA A 58 -8.15 15.02 -16.10
N THR A 59 -7.91 16.09 -16.87
CA THR A 59 -7.51 16.04 -18.28
C THR A 59 -6.24 15.21 -18.43
N LEU A 60 -6.28 14.19 -19.28
CA LEU A 60 -5.12 13.38 -19.61
C LEU A 60 -4.29 14.15 -20.63
N ASP A 61 -3.07 14.53 -20.25
CA ASP A 61 -2.08 14.99 -21.21
C ASP A 61 -1.76 13.82 -22.17
N GLU A 62 -1.79 14.08 -23.47
CA GLU A 62 -1.50 13.07 -24.48
C GLU A 62 -0.09 12.48 -24.32
N HIS A 63 0.83 13.21 -23.67
CA HIS A 63 2.21 12.86 -23.41
C HIS A 63 2.50 12.38 -21.98
N ASP A 64 1.54 12.46 -21.04
CA ASP A 64 1.69 11.95 -19.67
C ASP A 64 0.90 10.65 -19.49
N ARG A 65 1.61 9.58 -19.16
CA ARG A 65 1.01 8.27 -18.90
C ARG A 65 1.11 7.95 -17.41
N HIS A 66 0.07 7.30 -16.89
CA HIS A 66 -0.02 6.97 -15.47
C HIS A 66 -0.24 5.47 -15.32
N VAL A 67 0.66 4.80 -14.60
CA VAL A 67 0.61 3.36 -14.33
C VAL A 67 0.55 3.14 -12.84
N ARG A 68 -0.44 2.39 -12.35
CA ARG A 68 -0.58 2.10 -10.92
C ARG A 68 -0.26 0.64 -10.62
N LEU A 69 0.76 0.40 -9.82
CA LEU A 69 1.17 -0.93 -9.37
C LEU A 69 0.32 -1.32 -8.17
N LEU A 70 -0.52 -2.34 -8.28
CA LEU A 70 -1.56 -2.60 -7.28
C LEU A 70 -0.99 -2.92 -5.89
N LEU A 71 0.03 -3.77 -5.82
CA LEU A 71 0.64 -4.25 -4.58
C LEU A 71 2.17 -4.11 -4.65
N PRO A 72 2.89 -4.04 -3.50
CA PRO A 72 4.33 -4.19 -3.46
C PRO A 72 4.75 -5.55 -4.04
N ASP A 73 5.89 -5.63 -4.71
CA ASP A 73 6.33 -6.85 -5.41
C ASP A 73 6.44 -8.04 -4.44
N ARG A 74 7.02 -7.81 -3.26
CA ARG A 74 7.14 -8.85 -2.20
C ARG A 74 5.80 -9.43 -1.75
N ILE A 75 4.71 -8.72 -1.96
CA ILE A 75 3.34 -9.18 -1.69
C ILE A 75 2.74 -9.78 -2.95
N ALA A 76 2.89 -9.12 -4.10
CA ALA A 76 2.37 -9.57 -5.38
C ALA A 76 2.89 -10.97 -5.78
N ASP A 77 4.17 -11.25 -5.51
CA ASP A 77 4.85 -12.51 -5.81
C ASP A 77 4.33 -13.71 -5.01
N ARG A 78 3.48 -13.49 -4.00
CA ARG A 78 2.86 -14.56 -3.24
C ARG A 78 1.77 -15.29 -4.03
N PRO A 79 1.50 -16.56 -3.70
CA PRO A 79 0.32 -17.27 -4.19
C PRO A 79 -0.94 -16.46 -3.90
N GLU A 80 -1.86 -16.44 -4.86
CA GLU A 80 -3.07 -15.61 -4.79
C GLU A 80 -3.89 -15.83 -3.51
N ALA A 81 -4.00 -17.09 -3.06
CA ALA A 81 -4.72 -17.46 -1.83
C ALA A 81 -4.14 -16.83 -0.56
N GLU A 82 -2.87 -16.45 -0.56
CA GLU A 82 -2.13 -15.90 0.59
C GLU A 82 -1.78 -14.42 0.43
N ARG A 83 -2.03 -13.85 -0.76
CA ARG A 83 -1.54 -12.53 -1.15
C ARG A 83 -2.01 -11.41 -0.23
N LEU A 84 -3.26 -11.49 0.24
CA LEU A 84 -3.84 -10.52 1.17
C LEU A 84 -3.94 -11.01 2.61
N GLN A 85 -3.48 -12.24 2.90
CA GLN A 85 -3.52 -12.76 4.27
C GLN A 85 -2.56 -11.98 5.17
N GLY A 86 -3.11 -11.32 6.18
CA GLY A 86 -2.32 -10.47 7.08
C GLY A 86 -1.86 -9.15 6.46
N VAL A 87 -2.48 -8.74 5.35
CA VAL A 87 -2.32 -7.43 4.72
C VAL A 87 -3.51 -6.55 5.08
N GLY A 88 -3.27 -5.43 5.76
CA GLY A 88 -4.22 -4.35 5.95
C GLY A 88 -4.04 -3.30 4.86
N LEU A 89 -5.13 -2.82 4.28
CA LEU A 89 -5.14 -1.73 3.32
C LEU A 89 -5.97 -0.58 3.88
N SER A 90 -5.58 0.67 3.60
CA SER A 90 -6.39 1.84 3.99
C SER A 90 -7.71 1.95 3.23
N ASN A 91 -7.84 1.20 2.14
CA ASN A 91 -9.07 1.05 1.38
C ASN A 91 -9.17 -0.41 0.94
N SER A 92 -10.36 -1.00 0.97
CA SER A 92 -10.58 -2.39 0.58
C SER A 92 -10.21 -2.66 -0.89
N ASP A 93 -10.27 -1.64 -1.75
CA ASP A 93 -9.74 -1.67 -3.11
C ASP A 93 -8.24 -1.30 -3.13
N PRO A 94 -7.33 -2.22 -3.51
CA PRO A 94 -5.89 -1.94 -3.62
C PRO A 94 -5.56 -0.78 -4.58
N SER A 95 -6.41 -0.55 -5.59
CA SER A 95 -6.27 0.53 -6.55
C SER A 95 -6.53 1.91 -5.93
N ARG A 96 -7.24 1.97 -4.80
CA ARG A 96 -7.55 3.21 -4.06
C ARG A 96 -6.80 3.32 -2.74
N ALA A 97 -6.13 2.25 -2.30
CA ALA A 97 -5.35 2.25 -1.07
C ALA A 97 -4.14 3.20 -1.16
N HIS A 98 -3.95 3.94 -0.06
CA HIS A 98 -2.84 4.87 0.17
C HIS A 98 -1.84 4.33 1.19
N PHE A 99 -2.32 3.53 2.14
CA PHE A 99 -1.47 2.79 3.07
C PHE A 99 -1.71 1.29 2.93
N LEU A 100 -0.64 0.55 3.14
CA LEU A 100 -0.65 -0.90 3.23
C LEU A 100 0.23 -1.32 4.39
N GLU A 101 -0.28 -2.16 5.27
CA GLU A 101 0.48 -2.81 6.33
C GLU A 101 0.49 -4.31 6.08
N ALA A 102 1.67 -4.93 6.10
CA ALA A 102 1.78 -6.37 6.00
C ALA A 102 2.66 -6.87 7.14
N ALA A 103 2.11 -7.73 8.00
CA ALA A 103 2.80 -8.17 9.23
C ALA A 103 4.22 -8.74 8.99
N ALA A 104 4.45 -9.36 7.83
CA ALA A 104 5.75 -9.92 7.45
C ALA A 104 6.68 -8.97 6.68
N TYR A 105 6.16 -7.85 6.17
CA TYR A 105 6.88 -6.99 5.20
C TYR A 105 6.94 -5.51 5.57
N GLY A 106 6.25 -5.12 6.65
CA GLY A 106 6.24 -3.75 7.18
C GLY A 106 5.13 -2.89 6.60
N CYS A 107 5.32 -1.58 6.72
CA CYS A 107 4.37 -0.57 6.29
C CYS A 107 4.78 0.04 4.95
N PHE A 108 3.80 0.33 4.11
CA PHE A 108 3.97 0.88 2.79
C PHE A 108 3.04 2.07 2.59
N VAL A 109 3.55 3.06 1.88
CA VAL A 109 2.85 4.30 1.55
C VAL A 109 2.81 4.41 0.04
N ARG A 110 1.64 4.70 -0.50
CA ARG A 110 1.44 4.94 -1.93
C ARG A 110 2.17 6.22 -2.31
N SER A 111 2.95 6.20 -3.38
CA SER A 111 3.70 7.36 -3.85
C SER A 111 3.80 7.39 -5.36
N LEU A 112 4.10 8.57 -5.91
CA LEU A 112 4.23 8.81 -7.33
C LEU A 112 5.71 8.99 -7.70
N LEU A 113 6.15 8.29 -8.74
CA LEU A 113 7.47 8.46 -9.34
C LEU A 113 7.30 8.81 -10.80
N ARG A 114 7.82 9.97 -11.23
CA ARG A 114 7.78 10.40 -12.62
C ARG A 114 9.14 10.17 -13.28
N VAL A 115 9.14 9.52 -14.43
CA VAL A 115 10.30 9.41 -15.32
C VAL A 115 10.07 10.20 -16.61
N ARG A 116 11.16 10.69 -17.20
CA ARG A 116 11.16 11.39 -18.49
C ARG A 116 11.39 10.38 -19.61
N LEU A 117 10.60 10.48 -20.66
CA LEU A 117 10.71 9.62 -21.84
C LEU A 117 11.09 10.47 -23.08
N THR A 118 11.58 9.81 -24.13
CA THR A 118 11.84 10.44 -25.42
C THR A 118 10.58 11.07 -26.02
N ASP A 119 10.76 11.97 -26.99
CA ASP A 119 9.68 12.68 -27.70
C ASP A 119 8.79 13.55 -26.80
N GLY A 120 9.32 14.01 -25.66
CA GLY A 120 8.60 14.86 -24.72
C GLY A 120 7.61 14.11 -23.83
N TYR A 121 7.56 12.78 -23.91
CA TYR A 121 6.69 11.97 -23.07
C TYR A 121 7.18 11.88 -21.63
N SER A 122 6.27 11.52 -20.75
CA SER A 122 6.57 11.19 -19.37
C SER A 122 5.68 10.05 -18.89
N LEU A 123 6.19 9.30 -17.92
CA LEU A 123 5.45 8.22 -17.29
C LEU A 123 5.51 8.40 -15.77
N THR A 124 4.34 8.40 -15.16
CA THR A 124 4.15 8.49 -13.72
C THR A 124 3.71 7.14 -13.17
N TYR A 125 4.55 6.53 -12.34
CA TYR A 125 4.25 5.30 -11.61
C TYR A 125 3.60 5.62 -10.27
N GLY A 126 2.40 5.12 -10.03
CA GLY A 126 1.81 4.96 -8.71
C GLY A 126 2.30 3.67 -8.07
N LEU A 127 3.34 3.77 -7.24
CA LEU A 127 4.04 2.64 -6.63
C LEU A 127 3.94 2.68 -5.10
N TRP A 128 4.47 1.66 -4.46
CA TRP A 128 4.57 1.58 -3.00
C TRP A 128 5.97 1.90 -2.52
N VAL A 129 6.08 2.70 -1.46
CA VAL A 129 7.32 2.94 -0.72
C VAL A 129 7.22 2.27 0.62
N ARG A 130 8.10 1.32 0.90
CA ARG A 130 8.25 0.74 2.24
C ARG A 130 8.86 1.79 3.16
N VAL A 131 8.27 1.97 4.32
CA VAL A 131 8.71 2.91 5.35
C VAL A 131 8.86 2.21 6.69
N THR A 132 9.53 2.85 7.64
CA THR A 132 9.55 2.35 9.01
C THR A 132 8.18 2.52 9.67
N PRO A 133 7.84 1.71 10.69
CA PRO A 133 6.58 1.87 11.43
C PRO A 133 6.39 3.28 12.02
N GLU A 134 7.46 3.91 12.50
CA GLU A 134 7.41 5.26 13.07
C GLU A 134 7.05 6.30 12.01
N THR A 135 7.61 6.15 10.81
CA THR A 135 7.29 7.00 9.65
C THR A 135 5.84 6.79 9.21
N ALA A 136 5.36 5.54 9.15
CA ALA A 136 3.97 5.25 8.81
C ALA A 136 2.98 5.85 9.83
N GLN A 137 3.27 5.73 11.11
CA GLN A 137 2.47 6.35 12.18
C GLN A 137 2.45 7.87 12.08
N ARG A 138 3.62 8.48 11.83
CA ARG A 138 3.71 9.93 11.63
C ARG A 138 2.87 10.37 10.44
N LEU A 139 2.96 9.65 9.32
CA LEU A 139 2.19 9.92 8.11
C LEU A 139 0.70 9.79 8.34
N GLY A 140 0.23 8.73 9.01
CA GLY A 140 -1.18 8.56 9.34
C GLY A 140 -1.74 9.73 10.15
N ARG A 141 -0.98 10.27 11.11
CA ARG A 141 -1.41 11.40 11.94
C ARG A 141 -1.56 12.72 11.18
N VAL A 142 -0.80 12.92 10.11
CA VAL A 142 -0.79 14.18 9.35
C VAL A 142 -1.51 14.08 8.01
N TRP A 143 -1.93 12.90 7.56
CA TRP A 143 -2.42 12.68 6.20
C TRP A 143 -3.58 13.60 5.78
N ASP A 144 -4.52 13.86 6.70
CA ASP A 144 -5.71 14.68 6.46
C ASP A 144 -5.58 16.11 7.01
N ASN A 145 -4.38 16.54 7.43
CA ASN A 145 -4.16 17.86 8.01
C ASN A 145 -3.28 18.76 7.12
N GLU A 146 -3.22 20.05 7.45
CA GLU A 146 -2.43 21.03 6.68
C GLU A 146 -0.91 20.77 6.77
N ASP A 147 -0.44 20.11 7.84
CA ASP A 147 0.97 19.75 8.05
C ASP A 147 1.45 18.65 7.09
N TYR A 148 0.54 18.01 6.35
CA TYR A 148 0.88 17.11 5.27
C TYR A 148 1.70 17.81 4.17
N PHE A 149 1.41 19.09 3.91
CA PHE A 149 2.13 19.86 2.92
C PHE A 149 3.58 20.12 3.35
N GLY A 150 4.54 19.90 2.44
CA GLY A 150 5.96 20.07 2.74
C GLY A 150 6.56 18.95 3.57
N LEU A 151 5.78 17.93 3.93
CA LEU A 151 6.27 16.73 4.59
C LEU A 151 7.32 16.04 3.70
N ARG A 152 8.41 15.60 4.34
CA ARG A 152 9.45 14.77 3.72
C ARG A 152 9.78 13.59 4.61
N PHE A 153 10.06 12.46 3.98
CA PHE A 153 10.47 11.24 4.65
C PHE A 153 11.33 10.36 3.72
N GLU A 154 12.05 9.42 4.32
CA GLU A 154 12.84 8.43 3.61
C GLU A 154 12.12 7.09 3.60
N GLY A 155 12.37 6.29 2.57
CA GLY A 155 11.86 4.92 2.46
C GLY A 155 12.63 4.11 1.43
N TRP A 156 12.04 2.99 1.03
CA TRP A 156 12.60 2.09 0.00
C TRP A 156 11.53 1.73 -1.01
N LEU A 157 11.88 1.65 -2.29
CA LEU A 157 10.94 1.21 -3.32
C LEU A 157 10.41 -0.19 -3.00
N GLY A 158 9.09 -0.31 -2.86
CA GLY A 158 8.38 -1.57 -2.66
C GLY A 158 8.01 -2.27 -3.98
N ASN A 159 8.30 -1.62 -5.12
CA ASN A 159 8.11 -2.16 -6.45
C ASN A 159 9.38 -1.96 -7.28
N ALA A 160 9.70 -2.92 -8.13
CA ALA A 160 10.55 -2.71 -9.28
C ALA A 160 9.80 -1.81 -10.29
N LEU A 161 10.52 -0.85 -10.85
CA LEU A 161 10.04 -0.02 -11.95
C LEU A 161 10.01 -0.86 -13.23
N PRO A 162 8.84 -1.06 -13.87
CA PRO A 162 8.78 -1.79 -15.13
C PRO A 162 9.74 -1.21 -16.18
N GLY A 163 10.65 -2.05 -16.69
CA GLY A 163 11.68 -1.67 -17.66
C GLY A 163 12.95 -1.05 -17.08
N LEU A 164 12.96 -0.66 -15.80
CA LEU A 164 14.09 0.02 -15.15
C LEU A 164 14.63 -0.72 -13.89
N GLY A 165 13.79 -1.47 -13.17
CA GLY A 165 14.18 -2.22 -11.98
C GLY A 165 14.20 -1.38 -10.69
N HIS A 166 15.24 -1.50 -9.87
CA HIS A 166 15.44 -0.75 -8.62
C HIS A 166 14.53 -1.10 -7.44
N LEU A 167 14.03 -2.33 -7.34
CA LEU A 167 13.36 -2.80 -6.12
C LEU A 167 14.27 -2.61 -4.89
N ASP A 168 13.67 -2.17 -3.77
CA ASP A 168 14.34 -1.87 -2.49
C ASP A 168 15.37 -0.73 -2.53
N ALA A 169 15.48 0.03 -3.63
CA ALA A 169 16.33 1.21 -3.66
C ALA A 169 15.82 2.28 -2.68
N PRO A 170 16.71 2.93 -1.90
CA PRO A 170 16.34 4.01 -0.98
C PRO A 170 15.81 5.22 -1.73
N VAL A 171 14.80 5.90 -1.19
CA VAL A 171 14.19 7.08 -1.82
C VAL A 171 13.85 8.14 -0.79
N THR A 172 14.05 9.39 -1.20
CA THR A 172 13.51 10.56 -0.51
C THR A 172 12.16 10.90 -1.13
N VAL A 173 11.15 11.03 -0.29
CA VAL A 173 9.77 11.28 -0.69
C VAL A 173 9.30 12.60 -0.09
N GLY A 174 8.50 13.35 -0.84
CA GLY A 174 7.90 14.57 -0.32
C GLY A 174 6.55 14.91 -0.92
N VAL A 175 5.76 15.66 -0.16
CA VAL A 175 4.44 16.16 -0.56
C VAL A 175 4.61 17.57 -1.11
N VAL A 176 4.37 17.71 -2.42
CA VAL A 176 4.59 18.97 -3.16
C VAL A 176 3.32 19.80 -3.26
N LEU A 177 2.14 19.18 -3.19
CA LEU A 177 0.83 19.82 -3.25
C LEU A 177 -0.08 19.20 -2.17
N ALA A 178 -0.90 20.03 -1.53
CA ALA A 178 -1.84 19.55 -0.51
C ALA A 178 -2.92 18.65 -1.15
N GLY A 179 -3.21 17.51 -0.52
CA GLY A 179 -4.17 16.52 -1.04
C GLY A 179 -3.62 15.58 -2.13
N ASP A 180 -2.39 15.79 -2.60
CA ASP A 180 -1.73 14.90 -3.57
C ASP A 180 -1.04 13.71 -2.89
N LEU A 181 -0.86 12.63 -3.64
CA LEU A 181 0.02 11.55 -3.21
C LEU A 181 1.48 12.04 -3.08
N PRO A 182 2.26 11.54 -2.10
CA PRO A 182 3.67 11.87 -1.96
C PRO A 182 4.44 11.53 -3.25
N ARG A 183 5.42 12.34 -3.63
CA ARG A 183 6.24 12.15 -4.82
C ARG A 183 7.67 11.78 -4.45
N ILE A 184 8.26 10.87 -5.21
CA ILE A 184 9.70 10.58 -5.12
C ILE A 184 10.46 11.81 -5.62
N LEU A 185 11.32 12.35 -4.76
CA LEU A 185 12.13 13.54 -5.04
C LEU A 185 13.54 13.18 -5.52
N GLY A 186 14.04 12.00 -5.12
CA GLY A 186 15.38 11.53 -5.47
C GLY A 186 15.75 10.26 -4.71
N SER A 187 17.00 9.83 -4.88
CA SER A 187 17.55 8.64 -4.26
C SER A 187 19.02 8.85 -3.88
N THR A 188 19.46 8.20 -2.81
CA THR A 188 20.88 8.05 -2.48
C THR A 188 21.54 6.89 -3.20
N ASP A 189 20.76 6.00 -3.83
CA ASP A 189 21.27 4.98 -4.74
C ASP A 189 21.63 5.63 -6.08
N ALA A 190 22.90 5.51 -6.46
CA ALA A 190 23.42 6.19 -7.65
C ALA A 190 22.75 5.70 -8.95
N ALA A 191 22.38 4.42 -9.03
CA ALA A 191 21.76 3.86 -10.22
C ALA A 191 20.32 4.37 -10.38
N LEU A 192 19.53 4.38 -9.30
CA LEU A 192 18.19 4.96 -9.32
C LEU A 192 18.24 6.47 -9.55
N GLN A 193 19.17 7.19 -8.92
CA GLN A 193 19.31 8.63 -9.12
C GLN A 193 19.66 8.99 -10.56
N ALA A 194 20.51 8.20 -11.22
CA ALA A 194 20.79 8.33 -12.64
C ALA A 194 19.52 8.10 -13.47
N ALA A 195 18.82 7.00 -13.23
CA ALA A 195 17.56 6.69 -13.90
C ALA A 195 16.49 7.79 -13.73
N LEU A 196 16.40 8.44 -12.56
CA LEU A 196 15.46 9.55 -12.35
C LEU A 196 15.84 10.84 -13.10
N SER A 197 17.13 11.01 -13.42
CA SER A 197 17.66 12.22 -14.04
C SER A 197 17.72 12.13 -15.57
N GLU A 198 17.79 10.91 -16.09
CA GLU A 198 17.90 10.61 -17.52
C GLU A 198 16.55 10.61 -18.24
N THR A 199 16.62 10.77 -19.56
CA THR A 199 15.49 10.56 -20.46
C THR A 199 15.59 9.15 -21.05
N HIS A 200 14.54 8.35 -20.87
CA HIS A 200 14.50 6.94 -21.32
C HIS A 200 13.82 6.79 -22.66
N ASP A 201 14.19 5.76 -23.43
CA ASP A 201 13.45 5.39 -24.62
C ASP A 201 12.01 5.01 -24.25
N ARG A 202 11.05 5.71 -24.85
CA ARG A 202 9.62 5.58 -24.60
C ARG A 202 9.10 4.17 -24.87
N VAL A 203 9.52 3.53 -25.95
CA VAL A 203 8.93 2.26 -26.41
C VAL A 203 9.14 1.13 -25.40
N PRO A 204 10.39 0.76 -25.04
CA PRO A 204 10.62 -0.36 -24.12
C PRO A 204 10.04 -0.12 -22.73
N VAL A 205 10.05 1.14 -22.25
CA VAL A 205 9.53 1.47 -20.92
C VAL A 205 8.00 1.37 -20.87
N LEU A 206 7.29 1.89 -21.89
CA LEU A 206 5.83 1.78 -21.95
C LEU A 206 5.39 0.32 -22.12
N GLU A 207 6.06 -0.45 -22.99
CA GLU A 207 5.74 -1.87 -23.18
C GLU A 207 5.91 -2.67 -21.89
N ALA A 208 7.02 -2.47 -21.18
CA ALA A 208 7.25 -3.10 -19.88
C ALA A 208 6.18 -2.72 -18.85
N ALA A 209 5.67 -1.48 -18.90
CA ALA A 209 4.62 -1.01 -18.02
C ALA A 209 3.20 -1.47 -18.41
N GLY A 210 3.07 -2.33 -19.44
CA GLY A 210 1.79 -2.85 -19.91
C GLY A 210 1.03 -1.92 -20.86
N HIS A 211 1.64 -0.79 -21.25
CA HIS A 211 1.10 0.07 -22.31
C HIS A 211 1.71 -0.35 -23.65
N ARG A 212 0.89 -0.91 -24.54
CA ARG A 212 1.32 -1.10 -25.93
C ARG A 212 1.60 0.28 -26.51
N ALA A 213 2.85 0.54 -26.92
CA ALA A 213 3.19 1.74 -27.64
C ALA A 213 2.35 1.77 -28.93
N GLN A 214 1.40 2.70 -29.01
CA GLN A 214 0.77 3.02 -30.28
C GLN A 214 1.86 3.72 -31.10
N LEU A 215 2.42 2.97 -32.05
CA LEU A 215 3.32 3.49 -33.06
C LEU A 215 2.44 4.24 -34.07
N SER A 216 2.52 5.56 -34.08
CA SER A 216 2.00 6.41 -35.17
C SER A 216 3.08 7.38 -35.59
#